data_AF-A0A1X2HCT4-F1
#
_entry.id   AF-A0A1X2HCT4-F1
#
_cell.length_a   1.000
_cell.length_b   1.000
_cell.length_c   1.000
_cell.angle_alpha   90.00
_cell.angle_beta   90.00
_cell.angle_gamma   90.00
#
_symmetry.space_group_name_H-M   'P 1'
#
loop_
_entity.id
_entity.type
_entity.pdbx_description
1 polymer ?
#
loop_
_entity_poly.entity_id
_entity_poly.type
_entity_poly.pdbx_seq_one_letter_code
_entity_poly.pdbx_strand_id
1 'polypeptide(L)'
;MSSEHYTSSMSLESLLQEPYNAYQQADYDILETALEDALHAVLDWNAVRHANKGHFEKAMASALKLILMYPNSASGYLHAGGIQAELCDYRQAARYYARGVAAGVQHPDLKARLEAAQRRRDGLIDPVDALPGEVISKIFEYAPEKRVLCTRLSKRWRAVLLNLPMWHTLDIRLINVASHGYWQQGLDHYLKPHLQRLFLRTNSKICLATSALNGAQCRNIQTIGTYHR
;
A
#
# COMPACT_ATOMS: atom_id res chain seq x y z
N MET A 1 -10.23 9.45 15.55
CA MET A 1 -9.65 9.83 16.86
C MET A 1 -8.57 10.85 16.57
N SER A 2 -8.95 12.10 16.75
CA SER A 2 -8.18 13.30 16.43
C SER A 2 -7.05 13.45 17.44
N SER A 3 -5.79 13.40 16.98
CA SER A 3 -4.65 13.83 17.78
C SER A 3 -4.50 15.34 17.63
N GLU A 4 -5.19 16.08 18.50
CA GLU A 4 -4.85 17.45 18.80
C GLU A 4 -3.51 17.45 19.53
N HIS A 5 -2.42 17.64 18.78
CA HIS A 5 -1.17 18.13 19.36
C HIS A 5 -1.05 19.62 19.07
N TYR A 6 -1.25 20.38 20.14
CA TYR A 6 -0.90 21.77 20.36
C TYR A 6 0.41 22.14 19.64
N THR A 7 0.31 22.87 18.53
CA THR A 7 1.34 23.84 18.15
C THR A 7 0.71 25.20 18.36
N SER A 8 1.14 25.90 19.40
CA SER A 8 0.99 27.35 19.45
C SER A 8 1.61 27.88 18.16
N SER A 9 0.77 28.26 17.20
CA SER A 9 1.19 28.63 15.85
C SER A 9 1.94 29.96 15.95
N MET A 10 3.24 29.92 16.24
CA MET A 10 4.13 31.06 16.02
C MET A 10 3.93 31.52 14.57
N SER A 11 3.57 32.79 14.37
CA SER A 11 3.41 33.35 13.04
C SER A 11 4.77 33.56 12.40
N LEU A 12 4.85 33.52 11.07
CA LEU A 12 6.08 33.88 10.35
C LEU A 12 6.56 35.29 10.74
N GLU A 13 5.63 36.21 10.99
CA GLU A 13 5.92 37.57 11.46
C GLU A 13 6.66 37.56 12.81
N SER A 14 6.23 36.72 13.76
CA SER A 14 6.93 36.58 15.05
C SER A 14 8.34 35.99 14.90
N LEU A 15 8.54 35.03 14.01
CA LEU A 15 9.85 34.41 13.75
C LEU A 15 10.81 35.35 13.03
N LEU A 16 10.31 36.32 12.26
CA LEU A 16 11.14 37.27 11.53
C LEU A 16 11.44 38.56 12.33
N GLN A 17 10.77 38.76 13.47
CA GLN A 17 10.99 39.95 14.29
C GLN A 17 12.38 39.95 14.96
N GLU A 18 12.80 38.79 15.48
CA GLU A 18 14.10 38.60 16.11
C GLU A 18 15.28 38.78 15.15
N PRO A 19 15.33 38.13 13.96
CA PRO A 19 16.41 38.37 13.02
C PRO A 19 16.42 39.82 12.52
N TYR A 20 15.25 40.45 12.34
CA TYR A 20 15.20 41.87 11.99
C TYR A 20 15.84 42.76 13.06
N ASN A 21 15.55 42.53 14.34
CA ASN A 21 16.14 43.27 15.44
C ASN A 21 17.66 43.04 15.54
N ALA A 22 18.11 41.79 15.39
CA ALA A 22 19.53 41.44 15.40
C ALA A 22 20.30 42.13 14.26
N TYR A 23 19.72 42.18 13.06
CA TYR A 23 20.26 42.91 11.93
C TYR A 23 20.43 44.42 12.23
N GLN A 24 19.43 45.06 12.84
CA GLN A 24 19.51 46.48 13.22
C GLN A 24 20.61 46.76 14.25
N GLN A 25 20.94 45.77 15.09
CA GLN A 25 21.98 45.85 16.11
C GLN A 25 23.37 45.43 15.60
N ALA A 26 23.47 45.00 14.33
CA ALA A 26 24.65 44.39 13.73
C ALA A 26 25.17 43.16 14.52
N ASP A 27 24.26 42.46 15.21
CA ASP A 27 24.54 41.19 15.87
C ASP A 27 24.27 40.04 14.89
N TYR A 28 25.31 39.67 14.16
CA TYR A 28 25.20 38.70 13.08
C TYR A 28 25.11 37.24 13.58
N ASP A 29 25.60 36.95 14.79
CA ASP A 29 25.53 35.61 15.38
C ASP A 29 24.07 35.27 15.76
N ILE A 30 23.36 36.22 16.37
CA ILE A 30 21.93 36.09 16.67
C ILE A 30 21.11 36.07 15.37
N LEU A 31 21.47 36.92 14.40
CA LEU A 31 20.78 36.95 13.09
C LEU A 31 20.83 35.59 12.39
N GLU A 32 22.01 34.96 12.32
CA GLU A 32 22.20 33.66 11.69
C GLU A 32 21.32 32.61 12.38
N THR A 33 21.43 32.50 13.71
CA THR A 33 20.65 31.53 14.50
C THR A 33 19.15 31.71 14.31
N ALA A 34 18.65 32.95 14.38
CA ALA A 34 17.22 33.23 14.25
C ALA A 34 16.68 32.95 12.83
N LEU A 35 17.51 33.16 11.79
CA LEU A 35 17.16 32.78 10.42
C LEU A 35 17.14 31.25 10.24
N GLU A 36 18.05 30.52 10.89
CA GLU A 36 18.05 29.06 10.90
C GLU A 36 16.77 28.51 11.54
N ASP A 37 16.34 29.07 12.68
CA ASP A 37 15.10 28.69 13.37
C ASP A 37 13.86 29.00 12.50
N ALA A 38 13.82 30.17 11.86
CA ALA A 38 12.74 30.53 10.94
C ALA A 38 12.66 29.57 9.74
N LEU A 39 13.81 29.19 9.17
CA LEU A 39 13.87 28.24 8.07
C LEU A 39 13.43 26.84 8.50
N HIS A 40 13.85 26.39 9.69
CA HIS A 40 13.41 25.12 10.27
C HIS A 40 11.88 25.08 10.37
N ALA A 41 11.27 26.10 10.98
CA ALA A 41 9.81 26.19 11.12
C ALA A 41 9.08 26.19 9.77
N VAL A 42 9.58 26.94 8.78
CA VAL A 42 8.98 26.97 7.44
C VAL A 42 9.05 25.61 6.75
N LEU A 43 10.15 24.88 6.87
CA LEU A 43 10.27 23.53 6.31
C LEU A 43 9.34 22.54 7.02
N ASP A 44 9.20 22.65 8.34
CA ASP A 44 8.27 21.87 9.15
C ASP A 44 6.81 22.09 8.71
N TRP A 45 6.38 23.35 8.61
CA TRP A 45 5.05 23.72 8.14
C TRP A 45 4.79 23.25 6.71
N ASN A 46 5.78 23.35 5.82
CA ASN A 46 5.64 22.87 4.45
C ASN A 46 5.47 21.35 4.38
N ALA A 47 6.22 20.60 5.20
CA ALA A 47 6.06 19.15 5.29
C ALA A 47 4.61 18.79 5.71
N VAL A 48 4.11 19.39 6.79
CA VAL A 48 2.76 19.17 7.31
C VAL A 48 1.69 19.59 6.31
N ARG A 49 1.78 20.82 5.77
CA ARG A 49 0.80 21.38 4.84
C ARG A 49 0.70 20.56 3.56
N HIS A 50 1.83 20.10 3.01
CA HIS A 50 1.82 19.27 1.81
C HIS A 50 1.30 17.87 2.10
N ALA A 51 1.65 17.26 3.23
CA ALA A 51 1.15 15.94 3.63
C ALA A 51 -0.37 15.96 3.82
N ASN A 52 -0.91 16.96 4.50
CA ASN A 52 -2.35 17.13 4.71
C ASN A 52 -3.14 17.33 3.41
N LYS A 53 -2.47 17.79 2.34
CA LYS A 53 -3.06 17.94 0.99
C LYS A 53 -2.85 16.72 0.10
N GLY A 54 -2.23 15.63 0.60
CA GLY A 54 -1.88 14.46 -0.18
C GLY A 54 -0.73 14.67 -1.18
N HIS A 55 -0.04 15.82 -1.12
CA HIS A 55 1.11 16.13 -1.97
C HIS A 55 2.40 15.51 -1.38
N PHE A 56 2.42 14.18 -1.26
CA PHE A 56 3.44 13.45 -0.51
C PHE A 56 4.87 13.68 -1.01
N GLU A 57 5.08 13.85 -2.32
CA GLU A 57 6.41 14.15 -2.87
C GLU A 57 6.97 15.49 -2.38
N LYS A 58 6.12 16.54 -2.36
CA LYS A 58 6.52 17.88 -1.88
C LYS A 58 6.73 17.89 -0.36
N ALA A 59 5.89 17.16 0.36
CA ALA A 59 6.04 16.96 1.79
C ALA A 59 7.37 16.26 2.11
N MET A 60 7.69 15.20 1.35
CA MET A 60 8.92 14.44 1.50
C MET A 60 10.15 15.29 1.18
N ALA A 61 10.11 16.13 0.15
CA ALA A 61 11.20 17.05 -0.16
C ALA A 61 11.49 18.00 1.01
N SER A 62 10.46 18.49 1.71
CA SER A 62 10.63 19.37 2.88
C SER A 62 11.20 18.60 4.08
N ALA A 63 10.70 17.40 4.35
CA ALA A 63 11.20 16.52 5.40
C ALA A 63 12.67 16.12 5.18
N LEU A 64 13.07 15.83 3.95
CA LEU A 64 14.45 15.50 3.60
C LEU A 64 15.39 16.70 3.75
N LYS A 65 14.93 17.91 3.42
CA LYS A 65 15.67 19.15 3.71
C LYS A 65 15.89 19.33 5.21
N LEU A 66 14.87 19.08 6.03
CA LEU A 66 15.02 19.10 7.50
C LEU A 66 16.08 18.11 7.99
N ILE A 67 16.08 16.87 7.50
CA ILE A 67 17.11 15.88 7.87
C ILE A 67 18.51 16.33 7.44
N LEU A 68 18.63 16.92 6.25
CA LEU A 68 19.92 17.35 5.71
C LEU A 68 20.50 18.55 6.48
N MET A 69 19.66 19.55 6.75
CA MET A 69 20.09 20.80 7.36
C MET A 69 20.14 20.72 8.89
N TYR A 70 19.22 19.95 9.49
CA TYR A 70 19.07 19.84 10.94
C TYR A 70 19.06 18.37 11.37
N PRO A 71 20.18 17.64 11.20
CA PRO A 71 20.24 16.19 11.43
C PRO A 71 19.98 15.79 12.88
N ASN A 72 20.11 16.74 13.82
CA ASN A 72 19.85 16.54 15.26
C ASN A 72 18.39 16.87 15.66
N SER A 73 17.58 17.36 14.72
CA SER A 73 16.17 17.67 14.97
C SER A 73 15.29 16.47 14.63
N ALA A 74 14.27 16.22 15.46
CA ALA A 74 13.33 15.12 15.25
C ALA A 74 12.38 15.36 14.07
N SER A 75 12.04 16.62 13.77
CA SER A 75 11.01 17.00 12.79
C SER A 75 11.20 16.30 11.45
N GLY A 76 12.40 16.35 10.87
CA GLY A 76 12.67 15.75 9.57
C GLY A 76 12.40 14.24 9.53
N TYR A 77 12.86 13.50 10.54
CA TYR A 77 12.64 12.06 10.65
C TYR A 77 11.18 11.72 10.95
N LEU A 78 10.52 12.51 11.81
CA LEU A 78 9.11 12.34 12.15
C LEU A 78 8.21 12.53 10.92
N HIS A 79 8.46 13.59 10.14
CA HIS A 79 7.72 13.86 8.90
C HIS A 79 8.01 12.81 7.83
N ALA A 80 9.27 12.50 7.56
CA ALA A 80 9.63 11.52 6.53
C ALA A 80 9.05 10.13 6.86
N GLY A 81 9.17 9.69 8.12
CA GLY A 81 8.58 8.44 8.58
C GLY A 81 7.04 8.47 8.57
N GLY A 82 6.44 9.60 8.95
CA GLY A 82 4.99 9.81 8.94
C GLY A 82 4.40 9.71 7.54
N ILE A 83 5.01 10.39 6.57
CA ILE A 83 4.62 10.36 5.16
C ILE A 83 4.66 8.94 4.60
N GLN A 84 5.72 8.17 4.89
CA GLN A 84 5.83 6.78 4.44
C GLN A 84 4.78 5.88 5.12
N ALA A 85 4.44 6.14 6.39
CA ALA A 85 3.40 5.41 7.10
C ALA A 85 2.00 5.68 6.51
N GLU A 86 1.71 6.92 6.10
CA GLU A 86 0.48 7.29 5.38
C GLU A 86 0.39 6.58 4.02
N LEU A 87 1.52 6.39 3.35
CA LEU A 87 1.62 5.59 2.12
C LEU A 87 1.60 4.07 2.36
N CYS A 88 1.39 3.62 3.61
CA CYS A 88 1.48 2.22 4.04
C CYS A 88 2.84 1.54 3.77
N ASP A 89 3.89 2.28 3.45
CA ASP A 89 5.27 1.75 3.35
C ASP A 89 5.91 1.76 4.74
N TYR A 90 5.45 0.84 5.58
CA TYR A 90 5.94 0.71 6.96
C TYR A 90 7.42 0.32 7.05
N ARG A 91 7.96 -0.31 6.00
CA ARG A 91 9.40 -0.62 5.92
C ARG A 91 10.21 0.66 5.82
N GLN A 92 9.83 1.57 4.92
CA GLN A 92 10.51 2.86 4.77
C GLN A 92 10.23 3.79 5.95
N ALA A 93 9.02 3.77 6.50
CA ALA A 93 8.68 4.53 7.70
C ALA A 93 9.60 4.15 8.87
N ALA A 94 9.71 2.85 9.17
CA ALA A 94 10.61 2.35 10.21
C ALA A 94 12.07 2.73 9.95
N ARG A 95 12.51 2.74 8.68
CA ARG A 95 13.87 3.15 8.32
C ARG A 95 14.15 4.62 8.67
N TYR A 96 13.23 5.55 8.42
CA TYR A 96 13.44 6.96 8.76
C TYR A 96 13.42 7.21 10.27
N TYR A 97 12.47 6.60 11.00
CA TYR A 97 12.46 6.72 12.46
C TYR A 97 13.72 6.11 13.10
N ALA A 98 14.18 4.96 12.61
CA ALA A 98 15.40 4.33 13.08
C ALA A 98 16.65 5.20 12.82
N ARG A 99 16.71 5.93 11.70
CA ARG A 99 17.79 6.89 11.45
C ARG A 99 17.80 8.02 12.49
N GLY A 100 16.63 8.57 12.85
CA GLY A 100 16.54 9.59 13.89
C GLY A 100 17.00 9.08 15.26
N VAL A 101 16.57 7.88 15.65
CA VAL A 101 17.03 7.22 16.89
C VAL A 101 18.53 6.96 16.86
N ALA A 102 19.07 6.45 15.75
CA ALA A 102 20.50 6.15 15.60
C ALA A 102 21.37 7.41 15.58
N ALA A 103 20.83 8.54 15.13
CA ALA A 103 21.49 9.85 15.21
C ALA A 103 21.50 10.45 16.63
N GLY A 104 20.93 9.76 17.63
CA GLY A 104 20.90 10.23 19.01
C GLY A 104 19.85 11.31 19.28
N VAL A 105 18.93 11.56 18.34
CA VAL A 105 17.86 12.55 18.51
C VAL A 105 16.92 12.10 19.63
N GLN A 106 16.88 12.87 20.71
CA GLN A 106 16.00 12.59 21.84
C GLN A 106 14.61 13.19 21.60
N HIS A 107 13.68 12.36 21.13
CA HIS A 107 12.27 12.72 21.03
C HIS A 107 11.40 11.51 21.37
N PRO A 108 10.45 11.61 22.32
CA PRO A 108 9.67 10.46 22.78
C PRO A 108 8.92 9.77 21.63
N ASP A 109 8.38 10.56 20.70
CA ASP A 109 7.62 10.02 19.56
C ASP A 109 8.46 9.22 18.58
N LEU A 110 9.77 9.46 18.44
CA LEU A 110 10.58 8.76 17.44
C LEU A 110 10.64 7.26 17.73
N LYS A 111 10.89 6.90 18.99
CA LYS A 111 10.95 5.49 19.40
C LYS A 111 9.56 4.84 19.35
N ALA A 112 8.54 5.53 19.84
CA ALA A 112 7.17 5.03 19.80
C ALA A 112 6.67 4.79 18.36
N ARG A 113 6.97 5.73 17.44
CA ARG A 113 6.62 5.60 16.01
C ARG A 113 7.45 4.54 15.29
N LEU A 114 8.72 4.37 15.65
CA LEU A 114 9.55 3.26 15.15
C LEU A 114 8.92 1.91 15.52
N GLU A 115 8.59 1.70 16.79
CA GLU A 115 7.98 0.46 17.28
C GLU A 115 6.61 0.22 16.63
N ALA A 116 5.80 1.26 16.46
CA ALA A 116 4.51 1.17 15.77
C ALA A 116 4.68 0.79 14.28
N ALA A 117 5.64 1.40 13.58
CA ALA A 117 5.94 1.08 12.19
C ALA A 117 6.47 -0.36 12.03
N GLN A 118 7.35 -0.81 12.93
CA GLN A 118 7.85 -2.18 12.94
C GLN A 118 6.72 -3.19 13.19
N ARG A 119 5.84 -2.95 14.17
CA ARG A 119 4.66 -3.80 14.41
C ARG A 119 3.76 -3.91 13.18
N ARG A 120 3.53 -2.81 12.46
CA ARG A 120 2.71 -2.84 11.23
C ARG A 120 3.43 -3.51 10.06
N ARG A 121 4.75 -3.32 9.94
CA ARG A 121 5.59 -4.01 8.94
C ARG A 121 5.59 -5.52 9.15
N ASP A 122 5.74 -5.94 10.39
CA ASP A 122 5.86 -7.36 10.78
C ASP A 122 4.50 -8.03 10.97
N GLY A 123 3.43 -7.22 11.04
CA GLY A 123 2.05 -7.66 11.02
C GLY A 123 1.70 -8.24 9.64
N LEU A 124 1.96 -9.53 9.45
CA LEU A 124 1.46 -10.28 8.31
C LEU A 124 -0.06 -10.43 8.46
N ILE A 125 -0.79 -9.52 7.82
CA ILE A 125 -2.24 -9.61 7.72
C ILE A 125 -2.55 -10.38 6.44
N ASP A 126 -3.21 -11.52 6.56
CA ASP A 126 -3.73 -12.22 5.39
C ASP A 126 -4.87 -11.39 4.78
N PRO A 127 -4.75 -10.91 3.52
CA PRO A 127 -5.77 -10.10 2.87
C PRO A 127 -7.16 -10.75 2.87
N VAL A 128 -7.26 -12.08 2.83
CA VAL A 128 -8.57 -12.76 2.82
C VAL A 128 -9.27 -12.78 4.17
N ASP A 129 -8.54 -12.47 5.25
CA ASP A 129 -9.09 -12.34 6.59
C ASP A 129 -9.36 -10.88 6.97
N ALA A 130 -8.68 -9.93 6.32
CA ALA A 130 -8.84 -8.51 6.61
C ALA A 130 -9.77 -7.75 5.65
N LEU A 131 -9.95 -8.24 4.42
CA LEU A 131 -10.74 -7.53 3.41
C LEU A 131 -12.12 -8.18 3.21
N PRO A 132 -13.19 -7.36 3.05
CA PRO A 132 -14.49 -7.86 2.59
C PRO A 132 -14.39 -8.53 1.22
N GLY A 133 -15.27 -9.51 0.98
CA GLY A 133 -15.29 -10.28 -0.26
C GLY A 133 -15.50 -9.43 -1.51
N GLU A 134 -16.22 -8.31 -1.39
CA GLU A 134 -16.47 -7.33 -2.46
C GLU A 134 -15.18 -6.64 -2.88
N VAL A 135 -14.35 -6.25 -1.91
CA VAL A 135 -13.06 -5.60 -2.18
C VAL A 135 -12.09 -6.58 -2.82
N ILE A 136 -12.03 -7.82 -2.31
CA ILE A 136 -11.22 -8.89 -2.90
C ILE A 136 -11.65 -9.15 -4.36
N SER A 137 -12.96 -9.23 -4.60
CA SER A 137 -13.51 -9.40 -5.96
C SER A 137 -13.09 -8.25 -6.87
N LYS A 138 -13.15 -7.00 -6.38
CA LYS A 138 -12.74 -5.81 -7.13
C LYS A 138 -11.25 -5.81 -7.45
N ILE A 139 -10.38 -6.22 -6.52
CA ILE A 139 -8.93 -6.36 -6.77
C ILE A 139 -8.70 -7.34 -7.92
N PHE A 140 -9.41 -8.47 -7.93
CA PHE A 140 -9.30 -9.47 -8.97
C PHE A 140 -9.93 -9.07 -10.31
N GLU A 141 -10.68 -7.98 -10.40
CA GLU A 141 -11.05 -7.38 -11.71
C GLU A 141 -9.82 -6.82 -12.44
N TYR A 142 -8.84 -6.28 -11.70
CA TYR A 142 -7.60 -5.75 -12.26
C TYR A 142 -6.54 -6.85 -12.53
N ALA A 143 -6.67 -8.02 -11.90
CA ALA A 143 -5.74 -9.14 -12.04
C ALA A 143 -6.47 -10.49 -12.24
N PRO A 144 -7.31 -10.64 -13.28
CA PRO A 144 -8.14 -11.82 -13.46
C PRO A 144 -7.35 -13.13 -13.58
N GLU A 145 -6.17 -13.09 -14.18
CA GLU A 145 -5.28 -14.22 -14.37
C GLU A 145 -4.67 -14.74 -13.06
N LYS A 146 -4.67 -13.93 -11.99
CA LYS A 146 -4.14 -14.31 -10.68
C LYS A 146 -5.17 -15.07 -9.83
N ARG A 147 -6.48 -14.99 -10.15
CA ARG A 147 -7.57 -15.61 -9.36
C ARG A 147 -7.32 -17.08 -9.06
N VAL A 148 -7.04 -17.87 -10.10
CA VAL A 148 -6.81 -19.32 -10.01
C VAL A 148 -5.48 -19.63 -9.31
N LEU A 149 -4.45 -18.80 -9.49
CA LEU A 149 -3.17 -18.99 -8.78
C LEU A 149 -3.34 -18.74 -7.27
N CYS A 150 -4.09 -17.70 -6.91
CA CYS A 150 -4.32 -17.34 -5.52
C CYS A 150 -5.13 -18.40 -4.74
N THR A 151 -5.96 -19.21 -5.40
CA THR A 151 -6.63 -20.35 -4.72
C THR A 151 -5.66 -21.46 -4.30
N ARG A 152 -4.38 -21.40 -4.70
CA ARG A 152 -3.35 -22.36 -4.34
C ARG A 152 -2.45 -21.90 -3.19
N LEU A 153 -2.62 -20.66 -2.72
CA LEU A 153 -1.78 -20.10 -1.65
C LEU A 153 -2.01 -20.79 -0.31
N SER A 154 -3.27 -21.02 0.05
CA SER A 154 -3.65 -21.76 1.26
C SER A 154 -5.06 -22.35 1.15
N LYS A 155 -5.40 -23.27 2.05
CA LYS A 155 -6.76 -23.82 2.16
C LYS A 155 -7.80 -22.71 2.42
N ARG A 156 -7.41 -21.70 3.21
CA ARG A 156 -8.25 -20.56 3.56
C ARG A 156 -8.53 -19.67 2.34
N TRP A 157 -7.48 -19.30 1.60
CA TRP A 157 -7.61 -18.58 0.34
C TRP A 157 -8.51 -19.30 -0.65
N ARG A 158 -8.30 -20.62 -0.81
CA ARG A 158 -9.16 -21.45 -1.67
C ARG A 158 -10.63 -21.35 -1.25
N ALA A 159 -10.92 -21.51 0.03
CA ALA A 159 -12.29 -21.50 0.55
C ALA A 159 -12.97 -20.13 0.37
N VAL A 160 -12.26 -19.03 0.62
CA VAL A 160 -12.81 -17.68 0.41
C VAL A 160 -13.05 -17.44 -1.08
N LEU A 161 -12.01 -17.56 -1.89
CA LEU A 161 -12.06 -17.15 -3.29
C LEU A 161 -13.09 -17.95 -4.09
N LEU A 162 -13.24 -19.26 -3.86
CA LEU A 162 -14.21 -20.08 -4.58
C LEU A 162 -15.68 -19.75 -4.26
N ASN A 163 -15.93 -19.01 -3.17
CA ASN A 163 -17.27 -18.57 -2.77
C ASN A 163 -17.57 -17.12 -3.18
N LEU A 164 -16.60 -16.39 -3.74
CA LEU A 164 -16.82 -15.02 -4.21
C LEU A 164 -17.52 -14.99 -5.57
N PRO A 165 -18.40 -13.99 -5.83
CA PRO A 165 -19.11 -13.84 -7.10
C PRO A 165 -18.23 -13.23 -8.20
N MET A 166 -16.97 -13.66 -8.34
CA MET A 166 -16.03 -13.13 -9.33
C MET A 166 -15.78 -14.08 -10.51
N TRP A 167 -16.38 -15.27 -10.49
CA TRP A 167 -16.15 -16.35 -11.47
C TRP A 167 -17.06 -16.28 -12.71
N HIS A 168 -17.60 -15.10 -13.04
CA HIS A 168 -18.41 -14.91 -14.25
C HIS A 168 -17.62 -15.14 -15.54
N THR A 169 -16.30 -14.93 -15.49
CA THR A 169 -15.38 -15.18 -16.61
C THR A 169 -14.18 -15.98 -16.12
N LEU A 170 -13.85 -17.04 -16.84
CA LEU A 170 -12.75 -17.95 -16.49
C LEU A 170 -11.92 -18.23 -17.76
N ASP A 171 -10.60 -18.03 -17.68
CA ASP A 171 -9.64 -18.43 -18.73
C ASP A 171 -8.78 -19.58 -18.18
N ILE A 172 -8.81 -20.72 -18.87
CA ILE A 172 -8.15 -21.96 -18.47
C ILE A 172 -7.27 -22.43 -19.60
N ARG A 173 -6.00 -22.66 -19.27
CA ARG A 173 -4.99 -23.16 -20.19
C ARG A 173 -4.66 -24.62 -19.87
N LEU A 174 -5.13 -25.54 -20.70
CA LEU A 174 -4.92 -26.99 -20.65
C LEU A 174 -4.11 -27.48 -21.86
N ILE A 175 -2.95 -26.89 -22.10
CA ILE A 175 -2.06 -27.30 -23.20
C ILE A 175 -1.11 -28.39 -22.69
N ASN A 176 -0.95 -29.47 -23.45
CA ASN A 176 -0.11 -30.63 -23.12
C ASN A 176 -0.53 -31.35 -21.82
N VAL A 177 -1.81 -31.26 -21.48
CA VAL A 177 -2.37 -31.97 -20.33
C VAL A 177 -2.98 -33.29 -20.83
N ALA A 178 -2.69 -34.39 -20.12
CA ALA A 178 -3.26 -35.69 -20.44
C ALA A 178 -4.79 -35.63 -20.55
N SER A 179 -5.36 -36.41 -21.46
CA SER A 179 -6.81 -36.45 -21.69
C SER A 179 -7.60 -36.80 -20.43
N HIS A 180 -7.00 -37.46 -19.45
CA HIS A 180 -7.62 -37.77 -18.16
C HIS A 180 -6.62 -37.46 -17.05
N GLY A 181 -7.09 -36.96 -15.91
CA GLY A 181 -6.23 -36.69 -14.75
C GLY A 181 -6.82 -35.73 -13.73
N TYR A 182 -6.01 -35.44 -12.70
CA TYR A 182 -6.37 -34.60 -11.54
C TYR A 182 -6.92 -33.21 -11.88
N TRP A 183 -6.61 -32.70 -13.08
CA TRP A 183 -7.12 -31.40 -13.53
C TRP A 183 -8.65 -31.39 -13.72
N GLN A 184 -9.28 -32.53 -14.03
CA GLN A 184 -10.74 -32.63 -14.23
C GLN A 184 -11.48 -32.38 -12.91
N GLN A 185 -11.12 -33.13 -11.86
CA GLN A 185 -11.66 -32.90 -10.51
C GLN A 185 -11.34 -31.49 -10.02
N GLY A 186 -10.18 -30.96 -10.38
CA GLY A 186 -9.82 -29.57 -10.08
C GLY A 186 -10.76 -28.56 -10.74
N LEU A 187 -11.16 -28.80 -11.99
CA LEU A 187 -12.00 -27.92 -12.80
C LEU A 187 -13.38 -27.69 -12.16
N ASP A 188 -14.01 -28.76 -11.66
CA ASP A 188 -15.33 -28.73 -11.04
C ASP A 188 -15.42 -27.77 -9.85
N HIS A 189 -14.29 -27.49 -9.20
CA HIS A 189 -14.25 -26.54 -8.09
C HIS A 189 -14.42 -25.08 -8.53
N TYR A 190 -14.01 -24.76 -9.76
CA TYR A 190 -14.04 -23.41 -10.33
C TYR A 190 -15.28 -23.16 -11.20
N LEU A 191 -15.83 -24.22 -11.76
CA LEU A 191 -17.06 -24.16 -12.53
C LEU A 191 -18.24 -23.95 -11.58
N LYS A 192 -19.00 -22.89 -11.80
CA LYS A 192 -20.16 -22.50 -10.99
C LYS A 192 -21.34 -22.14 -11.89
N PRO A 193 -22.59 -22.29 -11.43
CA PRO A 193 -23.77 -21.98 -12.24
C PRO A 193 -23.82 -20.54 -12.78
N HIS A 194 -23.10 -19.61 -12.12
CA HIS A 194 -23.00 -18.20 -12.51
C HIS A 194 -21.87 -17.90 -13.51
N LEU A 195 -21.12 -18.90 -13.98
CA LEU A 195 -20.12 -18.75 -15.04
C LEU A 195 -20.82 -18.38 -16.37
N GLN A 196 -20.43 -17.24 -16.94
CA GLN A 196 -21.02 -16.71 -18.18
C GLN A 196 -20.08 -16.87 -19.38
N ARG A 197 -18.77 -16.75 -19.17
CA ARG A 197 -17.75 -16.81 -20.23
C ARG A 197 -16.63 -17.77 -19.84
N LEU A 198 -16.35 -18.75 -20.69
CA LEU A 198 -15.22 -19.67 -20.51
C LEU A 198 -14.30 -19.61 -21.73
N PHE A 199 -13.05 -19.23 -21.49
CA PHE A 199 -11.97 -19.35 -22.46
C PHE A 199 -11.20 -20.61 -22.13
N LEU A 200 -11.24 -21.60 -23.03
CA LEU A 200 -10.54 -22.86 -22.85
C LEU A 200 -9.49 -23.01 -23.94
N ARG A 201 -8.23 -23.00 -23.54
CA ARG A 201 -7.10 -23.24 -24.44
C ARG A 201 -6.60 -24.65 -24.24
N THR A 202 -6.92 -25.56 -25.15
CA THR A 202 -6.54 -26.97 -25.06
C THR A 202 -6.08 -27.49 -26.42
N ASN A 203 -5.14 -28.43 -26.41
CA ASN A 203 -4.78 -29.25 -27.58
C ASN A 203 -5.42 -30.66 -27.54
N SER A 204 -6.33 -30.91 -26.59
CA SER A 204 -7.09 -32.16 -26.43
C SER A 204 -8.55 -32.03 -26.87
N LYS A 205 -9.30 -33.14 -26.88
CA LYS A 205 -10.72 -33.17 -27.29
C LYS A 205 -11.60 -32.34 -26.33
N ILE A 206 -12.42 -31.46 -26.89
CA ILE A 206 -13.34 -30.54 -26.16
C ILE A 206 -14.36 -31.28 -25.29
N CYS A 207 -14.71 -32.52 -25.62
CA CYS A 207 -15.76 -33.33 -24.99
C CYS A 207 -15.69 -33.39 -23.46
N LEU A 208 -14.48 -33.38 -22.89
CA LEU A 208 -14.27 -33.47 -21.45
C LEU A 208 -14.59 -32.16 -20.74
N ALA A 209 -14.20 -31.03 -21.33
CA ALA A 209 -14.55 -29.73 -20.77
C ALA A 209 -16.06 -29.51 -20.83
N THR A 210 -16.73 -29.92 -21.91
CA THR A 210 -18.20 -29.87 -22.00
C THR A 210 -18.89 -30.77 -20.98
N SER A 211 -18.33 -31.95 -20.69
CA SER A 211 -18.87 -32.83 -19.65
C SER A 211 -18.74 -32.22 -18.25
N ALA A 212 -17.60 -31.61 -17.92
CA ALA A 212 -17.39 -30.91 -16.66
C ALA A 212 -18.31 -29.68 -16.52
N LEU A 213 -18.50 -28.89 -17.60
CA LEU A 213 -19.45 -27.78 -17.64
C LEU A 213 -20.88 -28.22 -17.33
N ASN A 214 -21.30 -29.35 -17.92
CA ASN A 214 -22.62 -29.92 -17.68
C ASN A 214 -22.77 -30.42 -16.22
N GLY A 215 -21.74 -31.12 -15.71
CA GLY A 215 -21.70 -31.58 -14.31
C GLY A 215 -21.79 -30.44 -13.31
N ALA A 216 -21.12 -29.31 -13.58
CA ALA A 216 -21.15 -28.11 -12.76
C ALA A 216 -22.38 -27.21 -12.99
N GLN A 217 -23.36 -27.65 -13.79
CA GLN A 217 -24.59 -26.92 -14.11
C GLN A 217 -24.36 -25.51 -14.67
N CYS A 218 -23.29 -25.32 -15.45
CA CYS A 218 -22.98 -24.05 -16.11
C CYS A 218 -23.89 -23.86 -17.33
N ARG A 219 -25.13 -23.41 -17.11
CA ARG A 219 -26.16 -23.29 -18.17
C ARG A 219 -26.10 -21.99 -18.97
N ASN A 220 -25.39 -20.98 -18.47
CA ASN A 220 -25.39 -19.62 -19.02
C ASN A 220 -24.13 -19.27 -19.82
N ILE A 221 -23.45 -20.26 -20.40
CA ILE A 221 -22.22 -20.01 -21.15
C ILE A 221 -22.56 -19.33 -22.48
N GLN A 222 -22.15 -18.08 -22.60
CA GLN A 222 -22.41 -17.24 -23.78
C GLN A 222 -21.38 -17.47 -24.89
N THR A 223 -20.14 -17.82 -24.53
CA THR A 223 -19.06 -17.96 -25.50
C THR A 223 -18.07 -19.02 -25.03
N ILE A 224 -17.73 -19.94 -25.94
CA ILE A 224 -16.63 -20.90 -25.81
C ILE A 224 -15.65 -20.58 -26.93
N GLY A 225 -14.49 -20.03 -26.58
CA GLY A 225 -13.43 -19.74 -27.55
C GLY A 225 -12.38 -20.84 -27.55
N THR A 226 -12.02 -21.35 -28.72
CA THR A 226 -10.83 -22.16 -28.95
C THR A 226 -9.80 -21.33 -29.72
N TYR A 227 -8.58 -21.24 -29.21
CA TYR A 227 -7.47 -20.67 -29.96
C TYR A 227 -6.62 -21.80 -30.53
N HIS A 228 -6.69 -22.00 -31.85
CA HIS A 228 -5.70 -22.76 -32.59
C HIS A 228 -4.61 -21.79 -33.04
N ARG A 229 -3.41 -21.89 -32.47
CA ARG A 229 -2.19 -21.40 -33.10
C ARG A 229 -1.37 -22.61 -33.49
#